data_AF-A0A6P0TCI3-F1
#
_entry.id   AF-A0A6P0TCI3-F1
#
_cell.length_a   1.000
_cell.length_b   1.000
_cell.length_c   1.000
_cell.angle_alpha   90.00
_cell.angle_beta   90.00
_cell.angle_gamma   90.00
#
_symmetry.space_group_name_H-M   'P 1'
#
loop_
_entity.id
_entity.type
_entity.pdbx_description
1 polymer ?
#
loop_
_entity_poly.entity_id
_entity_poly.type
_entity_poly.pdbx_seq_one_letter_code
_entity_poly.pdbx_strand_id
1 'polypeptide(L)'
;MLSSNSYLNINPILDLVRVQDVGLRERDDPAILAWAAEHERILLTHDRATMPNFAYERLLRAETMPGMFVVNDRIPIRQAIDEISLLTDYSEQSEWKNIVLYLPL
;
A
#
# COMPACT_ATOMS: atom_id res chain seq x y z
N MET A 1 -4.68 -0.84 38.62
CA MET A 1 -4.79 -2.11 37.86
C MET A 1 -5.11 -1.75 36.43
N LEU A 2 -4.18 -2.06 35.54
CA LEU A 2 -4.21 -1.73 34.12
C LEU A 2 -5.28 -2.58 33.42
N SER A 3 -6.15 -1.93 32.66
CA SER A 3 -6.85 -2.55 31.55
C SER A 3 -6.91 -1.52 30.43
N SER A 4 -5.73 -1.19 29.90
CA SER A 4 -5.61 -0.47 28.64
C SER A 4 -6.11 -1.40 27.53
N ASN A 5 -7.41 -1.35 27.25
CA ASN A 5 -7.94 -1.83 25.98
C ASN A 5 -7.41 -0.87 24.92
N SER A 6 -6.30 -1.24 24.30
CA SER A 6 -5.77 -0.56 23.12
C SER A 6 -6.73 -0.83 21.97
N TYR A 7 -7.79 -0.03 21.86
CA TYR A 7 -8.57 0.01 20.64
C TYR A 7 -7.61 0.46 19.53
N LEU A 8 -7.37 -0.42 18.56
CA LEU A 8 -6.73 -0.02 17.31
C LEU A 8 -7.68 1.02 16.70
N ASN A 9 -7.34 2.30 16.80
CA ASN A 9 -8.04 3.34 16.07
C ASN A 9 -7.57 3.22 14.61
N ILE A 10 -8.12 2.24 13.89
CA ILE A 10 -8.00 2.22 12.43
C ILE A 10 -8.80 3.45 12.00
N ASN A 11 -8.10 4.48 11.53
CA ASN A 11 -8.70 5.71 11.06
C ASN A 11 -9.91 5.33 10.17
N PRO A 12 -11.16 5.66 10.55
CA PRO A 12 -12.37 5.15 9.89
C PRO A 12 -12.55 5.65 8.44
N ILE A 13 -11.60 6.46 7.97
CA ILE A 13 -11.56 7.06 6.64
C ILE A 13 -10.73 6.21 5.65
N LEU A 14 -9.90 5.28 6.12
CA LEU A 14 -9.04 4.48 5.23
C LEU A 14 -9.84 3.37 4.53
N ASP A 15 -10.13 3.56 3.23
CA ASP A 15 -10.73 2.53 2.38
C ASP A 15 -9.69 1.47 1.98
N LEU A 16 -9.49 0.49 2.85
CA LEU A 16 -8.54 -0.61 2.65
C LEU A 16 -9.25 -1.86 2.09
N VAL A 17 -8.73 -2.36 0.98
CA VAL A 17 -9.19 -3.59 0.34
C VAL A 17 -8.04 -4.58 0.22
N ARG A 18 -8.28 -5.85 0.55
CA ARG A 18 -7.28 -6.92 0.40
C ARG A 18 -7.41 -7.57 -0.97
N VAL A 19 -6.28 -7.94 -1.54
CA VAL A 19 -6.17 -8.64 -2.84
C VAL A 19 -7.06 -9.90 -2.89
N GLN A 20 -7.15 -10.65 -1.80
CA GLN A 20 -8.02 -11.82 -1.72
C GLN A 20 -9.53 -11.53 -1.71
N ASP A 21 -9.94 -10.36 -1.23
CA ASP A 21 -11.36 -10.00 -1.10
C ASP A 21 -11.95 -9.53 -2.45
N VAL A 22 -11.08 -9.19 -3.40
CA VAL A 22 -11.43 -8.81 -4.78
C VAL A 22 -11.12 -9.90 -5.81
N GLY A 23 -10.90 -11.14 -5.35
CA GLY A 23 -10.71 -12.29 -6.24
C GLY A 23 -9.35 -12.33 -6.96
N LEU A 24 -8.35 -11.57 -6.49
CA LEU A 24 -7.03 -11.48 -7.11
C LEU A 24 -5.98 -12.39 -6.44
N ARG A 25 -6.38 -13.25 -5.50
CA ARG A 25 -5.45 -14.09 -4.71
C ARG A 25 -4.51 -14.95 -5.56
N GLU A 26 -4.98 -15.44 -6.70
CA GLU A 26 -4.23 -16.34 -7.60
C GLU A 26 -3.69 -15.61 -8.85
N ARG A 27 -3.79 -14.28 -8.88
CA ARG A 27 -3.33 -13.46 -10.00
C ARG A 27 -1.87 -13.08 -9.80
N ASP A 28 -1.19 -12.85 -10.92
CA ASP A 28 0.19 -12.41 -10.94
C ASP A 28 0.32 -10.92 -10.58
N ASP A 29 1.51 -10.53 -10.14
CA ASP A 29 1.85 -9.17 -9.70
C ASP A 29 1.43 -8.08 -10.70
N PRO A 30 1.64 -8.22 -12.03
CA PRO A 30 1.18 -7.23 -13.00
C PRO A 30 -0.35 -7.06 -13.03
N ALA A 31 -1.12 -8.12 -12.86
CA ALA A 31 -2.58 -8.04 -12.84
C ALA A 31 -3.09 -7.35 -11.57
N ILE A 32 -2.43 -7.58 -10.43
CA ILE A 32 -2.74 -6.87 -9.18
C ILE A 32 -2.46 -5.37 -9.34
N LEU A 33 -1.33 -5.00 -9.95
CA LEU A 33 -0.99 -3.61 -10.22
C LEU A 33 -1.94 -2.93 -11.20
N ALA A 34 -2.34 -3.63 -12.27
CA ALA A 34 -3.30 -3.10 -13.22
C ALA A 34 -4.65 -2.83 -12.56
N TRP A 35 -5.13 -3.76 -11.73
CA TRP A 35 -6.37 -3.59 -10.98
C TRP A 35 -6.29 -2.41 -10.01
N ALA A 36 -5.19 -2.28 -9.26
CA ALA A 36 -4.99 -1.15 -8.34
C ALA A 36 -4.99 0.19 -9.09
N ALA A 37 -4.38 0.24 -10.28
CA ALA A 37 -4.40 1.44 -11.13
C ALA A 37 -5.80 1.77 -11.67
N GLU A 38 -6.55 0.78 -12.12
CA GLU A 38 -7.93 0.95 -12.60
C GLU A 38 -8.90 1.45 -11.52
N HIS A 39 -8.69 1.03 -10.28
CA HIS A 39 -9.55 1.38 -9.14
C HIS A 39 -9.05 2.58 -8.34
N GLU A 40 -8.04 3.30 -8.84
CA GLU A 40 -7.41 4.45 -8.17
C GLU A 40 -6.93 4.14 -6.74
N ARG A 41 -6.27 3.00 -6.53
CA ARG A 41 -5.74 2.55 -5.23
C ARG A 41 -4.22 2.57 -5.17
N ILE A 42 -3.68 3.08 -4.06
CA ILE A 42 -2.27 2.89 -3.70
C ILE A 42 -2.08 1.43 -3.29
N LEU A 43 -1.06 0.77 -3.84
CA LEU A 43 -0.78 -0.62 -3.53
C LEU A 43 0.18 -0.75 -2.34
N LEU A 44 -0.24 -1.44 -1.29
CA LEU A 44 0.62 -1.84 -0.18
C LEU A 44 1.18 -3.24 -0.44
N THR A 45 2.50 -3.41 -0.34
CA THR A 45 3.14 -4.72 -0.54
C THR A 45 4.30 -4.96 0.41
N HIS A 46 4.47 -6.20 0.83
CA HIS A 46 5.71 -6.68 1.48
C HIS A 46 6.72 -7.23 0.48
N ASP A 47 6.31 -7.48 -0.76
CA ASP A 47 7.20 -7.98 -1.80
C ASP A 47 8.11 -6.85 -2.29
N ARG A 48 9.32 -6.82 -1.75
CA ARG A 48 10.38 -5.90 -2.14
C ARG A 48 11.13 -6.37 -3.39
N ALA A 49 11.02 -7.64 -3.75
CA ALA A 49 11.87 -8.27 -4.77
C ALA A 49 11.31 -8.08 -6.17
N THR A 50 10.00 -8.19 -6.35
CA THR A 50 9.35 -8.17 -7.68
C THR A 50 8.48 -6.95 -7.90
N MET A 51 7.66 -6.56 -6.92
CA MET A 51 6.64 -5.53 -7.11
C MET A 51 7.17 -4.17 -7.55
N PRO A 52 8.30 -3.64 -7.00
CA PRO A 52 8.87 -2.39 -7.51
C PRO A 52 9.26 -2.47 -8.98
N ASN A 53 9.79 -3.61 -9.44
CA ASN A 53 10.19 -3.78 -10.84
C ASN A 53 8.98 -3.68 -11.76
N PHE A 54 7.88 -4.36 -11.44
CA PHE A 54 6.65 -4.27 -12.22
C PHE A 54 6.05 -2.84 -12.19
N ALA A 55 6.16 -2.15 -11.07
CA ALA A 55 5.74 -0.76 -10.96
C ALA A 55 6.56 0.15 -11.89
N TYR A 56 7.89 0.02 -11.89
CA TYR A 56 8.76 0.79 -12.79
C TYR A 56 8.55 0.43 -14.27
N GLU A 57 8.30 -0.84 -14.60
CA GLU A 57 7.96 -1.26 -15.96
C GLU A 57 6.68 -0.57 -16.47
N ARG A 58 5.66 -0.42 -15.63
CA ARG A 58 4.44 0.36 -15.97
C ARG A 58 4.79 1.82 -16.28
N LEU A 59 5.59 2.46 -15.43
CA LEU A 59 6.00 3.86 -15.62
C LEU A 59 6.80 4.05 -16.92
N LEU A 60 7.70 3.13 -17.25
CA LEU A 60 8.45 3.14 -18.51
C LEU A 60 7.54 3.02 -19.74
N ARG A 61 6.39 2.37 -19.60
CA ARG A 61 5.34 2.29 -20.64
C ARG A 61 4.37 3.47 -20.63
N ALA A 62 4.63 4.50 -19.82
CA ALA A 62 3.72 5.61 -19.56
C ALA A 62 2.34 5.18 -19.01
N GLU A 63 2.26 4.00 -18.41
CA GLU A 63 1.06 3.53 -17.68
C GLU A 63 1.09 4.09 -16.27
N THR A 64 0.19 5.02 -15.96
CA THR A 64 0.15 5.65 -14.64
C THR A 64 -0.36 4.69 -13.56
N MET A 65 0.05 4.93 -12.32
CA MET A 65 -0.50 4.27 -11.13
C MET A 65 -0.66 5.27 -9.98
N PRO A 66 -1.61 5.07 -9.06
CA PRO A 66 -1.83 5.93 -7.90
C PRO A 66 -0.65 5.97 -6.93
N GLY A 67 0.16 4.92 -6.88
CA GLY A 67 1.35 4.81 -6.04
C GLY A 67 1.54 3.39 -5.50
N MET A 68 2.72 3.13 -4.92
CA MET A 68 3.04 1.87 -4.25
C MET A 68 3.83 2.15 -2.97
N PHE A 69 3.40 1.55 -1.85
CA PHE A 69 4.16 1.53 -0.60
C PHE A 69 4.69 0.11 -0.35
N VAL A 70 6.01 -0.02 -0.33
CA VAL A 70 6.74 -1.25 -0.05
C VAL A 70 7.05 -1.28 1.44
N VAL A 71 6.29 -2.04 2.19
CA VAL A 71 6.38 -2.15 3.65
C VAL A 71 7.39 -3.23 4.01
N ASN A 72 8.42 -2.89 4.79
CA ASN A 72 9.36 -3.88 5.32
C ASN A 72 8.62 -4.92 6.19
N ASP A 73 8.68 -6.20 5.83
CA ASP A 73 8.02 -7.30 6.53
C ASP A 73 8.66 -7.65 7.89
N ARG A 74 9.82 -7.06 8.21
CA ARG A 74 10.53 -7.26 9.47
C ARG A 74 10.16 -6.28 10.57
N ILE A 75 9.38 -5.24 10.28
CA ILE A 75 8.95 -4.28 11.30
C ILE A 75 7.69 -4.78 12.03
N PRO A 76 7.49 -4.40 13.31
CA PRO A 76 6.25 -4.71 14.00
C PRO A 76 5.03 -4.15 13.26
N ILE A 77 3.93 -4.90 13.21
CA ILE A 77 2.70 -4.46 12.54
C ILE A 77 2.20 -3.09 13.05
N ARG A 78 2.39 -2.80 14.34
CA ARG A 78 2.08 -1.49 14.92
C ARG A 78 2.88 -0.38 14.25
N GLN A 79 4.17 -0.57 14.06
CA GLN A 79 5.02 0.40 13.37
C GLN A 79 4.56 0.59 11.92
N ALA A 80 4.25 -0.50 11.20
CA ALA A 80 3.71 -0.38 9.83
C ALA A 80 2.41 0.44 9.79
N ILE A 81 1.50 0.24 10.76
CA ILE A 81 0.27 1.04 10.89
C ILE A 81 0.60 2.51 11.18
N ASP A 82 1.55 2.78 12.07
CA ASP A 82 1.94 4.14 12.44
C ASP A 82 2.54 4.90 11.22
N GLU A 83 3.37 4.24 10.42
CA GLU A 83 3.93 4.78 9.17
C GLU A 83 2.83 5.08 8.13
N ILE A 84 1.91 4.14 7.91
CA ILE A 84 0.80 4.35 6.96
C ILE A 84 -0.13 5.47 7.44
N SER A 85 -0.40 5.54 8.76
CA SER A 85 -1.23 6.59 9.35
C SER A 85 -0.59 7.97 9.17
N LEU A 86 0.74 8.08 9.34
CA LEU A 86 1.47 9.31 9.08
C LEU A 86 1.30 9.79 7.63
N LEU A 87 1.36 8.89 6.65
CA LEU A 87 1.14 9.25 5.25
C LEU A 87 -0.31 9.73 5.03
N THR A 88 -1.30 9.03 5.59
CA THR A 88 -2.72 9.37 5.36
C THR A 88 -3.17 10.62 6.10
N ASP A 89 -2.52 10.97 7.21
CA ASP A 89 -2.88 12.14 8.02
C ASP A 89 -2.24 13.43 7.48
N TYR A 90 -1.13 13.33 6.73
CA TYR A 90 -0.32 14.48 6.32
C TYR A 90 -0.11 14.59 4.81
N SER A 91 -0.77 13.78 3.99
CA SER A 91 -0.70 13.87 2.52
C SER A 91 -1.99 13.45 1.84
N GLU A 92 -2.18 13.94 0.62
CA GLU A 92 -3.26 13.55 -0.28
C GLU A 92 -2.80 12.40 -1.19
N GLN A 93 -3.74 11.52 -1.58
CA GLN A 93 -3.44 10.39 -2.45
C GLN A 93 -2.73 10.80 -3.75
N SER A 94 -3.10 11.95 -4.33
CA SER A 94 -2.51 12.43 -5.59
C SER A 94 -1.02 12.75 -5.50
N GLU A 95 -0.50 13.01 -4.30
CA GLU A 95 0.94 13.28 -4.09
C GLU A 95 1.79 12.04 -4.35
N TRP A 96 1.20 10.84 -4.22
CA TRP A 96 1.88 9.56 -4.41
C TRP A 96 1.79 9.02 -5.83
N LYS A 97 1.16 9.76 -6.76
CA LYS A 97 0.98 9.34 -8.14
C LYS A 97 2.33 8.98 -8.76
N ASN A 98 2.44 7.76 -9.28
CA ASN A 98 3.64 7.18 -9.88
C ASN A 98 4.85 7.07 -8.94
N ILE A 99 4.67 7.16 -7.62
CA ILE A 99 5.75 7.02 -6.63
C ILE A 99 5.78 5.59 -6.07
N VAL A 100 6.98 5.04 -5.95
CA VAL A 100 7.26 3.83 -5.16
C VAL A 100 7.99 4.27 -3.89
N LEU A 101 7.32 4.18 -2.74
CA LEU A 101 7.83 4.56 -1.42
C LEU A 101 8.19 3.30 -0.63
N TYR A 102 9.28 3.34 0.13
CA TYR A 102 9.67 2.25 1.03
C TYR A 102 9.41 2.65 2.47
N LEU A 103 8.83 1.76 3.26
CA LEU A 103 8.55 1.94 4.68
C LEU A 103 9.38 0.98 5.55
N PRO A 104 9.86 1.39 6.73
CA PRO A 104 9.68 2.73 7.33
C PRO A 104 10.42 3.82 6.54
N LEU A 105 9.97 5.07 6.69
CA LEU A 105 10.61 6.24 6.08
C LEU A 105 12.08 6.43 6.50
#